data_AF-A0A318CVY3-F1
#
_entry.id   AF-A0A318CVY3-F1
#
_cell.length_a   1.000
_cell.length_b   1.000
_cell.length_c   1.000
_cell.angle_alpha   90.00
_cell.angle_beta   90.00
_cell.angle_gamma   90.00
#
_symmetry.space_group_name_H-M   'P 1'
#
loop_
_entity.id
_entity.type
_entity.pdbx_description
1 polymer ?
#
loop_
_entity_poly.entity_id
_entity_poly.type
_entity_poly.pdbx_seq_one_letter_code
_entity_poly.pdbx_strand_id
1 'polypeptide(L)'
;MIPRGNKFVRRHDLTASVRLYIAFMALTARTMGTWGKITELSRQFIISRTFVYMLANTLHETSLTVFGDNVSKPAIVEELPYHYMLSLRLEGRCSIEAVSTIMKRFEIPNASIGSISQYLQHVGSLLPNTVTTSNDEVKLVVFLSDEIFAKSIPILVTVDPISSATLRIELADSRKVEDWKNHWECLEKNGYLATYLVTDEGRGLCAAQKEALADIIRQPDTYHAIAHQLGKWVNILEAAAYKAIQKEFDCYKKLDSARSDEVIDKRIDGYEEAVKI
;
A
#
# COMPACT_ATOMS: atom_id res chain seq x y z
N MET A 1 -4.70 4.39 44.70
CA MET A 1 -4.72 5.24 43.49
C MET A 1 -5.90 4.78 42.64
N ILE A 2 -6.99 5.55 42.60
CA ILE A 2 -8.25 5.15 41.95
C ILE A 2 -8.15 5.42 40.44
N PRO A 3 -8.39 4.45 39.55
CA PRO A 3 -8.28 4.67 38.11
C PRO A 3 -9.31 5.70 37.65
N ARG A 4 -8.85 6.66 36.85
CA ARG A 4 -9.69 7.69 36.23
C ARG A 4 -10.72 7.04 35.29
N GLY A 5 -12.00 7.18 35.63
CA GLY A 5 -13.01 7.51 34.61
C GLY A 5 -14.03 6.45 34.17
N ASN A 6 -14.63 5.66 35.06
CA ASN A 6 -15.94 5.05 34.73
C ASN A 6 -17.07 6.05 35.02
N LYS A 7 -17.50 6.80 34.00
CA LYS A 7 -18.62 7.79 34.05
C LYS A 7 -19.94 7.22 34.61
N PHE A 8 -20.05 5.89 34.75
CA PHE A 8 -21.25 5.17 35.18
C PHE A 8 -21.26 4.75 36.66
N VAL A 9 -20.26 5.13 37.47
CA VAL A 9 -20.25 4.85 38.92
C VAL A 9 -21.23 5.76 39.71
N ARG A 10 -21.84 6.76 39.06
CA ARG A 10 -22.68 7.79 39.72
C ARG A 10 -24.18 7.46 39.86
N ARG A 11 -24.66 6.33 39.31
CA ARG A 11 -26.07 5.89 39.37
C ARG A 11 -26.25 4.94 40.56
N HIS A 12 -26.86 5.43 41.64
CA HIS A 12 -27.09 4.66 42.88
C HIS A 12 -28.09 3.50 42.70
N ASP A 13 -28.97 3.61 41.71
CA ASP A 13 -29.93 2.58 41.30
C ASP A 13 -29.27 1.41 40.52
N LEU A 14 -28.11 1.65 39.90
CA LEU A 14 -27.32 0.61 39.23
C LEU A 14 -26.30 0.00 40.20
N THR A 15 -26.80 -0.75 41.17
CA THR A 15 -25.99 -1.48 42.14
C THR A 15 -25.11 -2.54 41.47
N ALA A 16 -24.13 -3.07 42.19
CA ALA A 16 -23.27 -4.14 41.68
C ALA A 16 -24.07 -5.38 41.24
N SER A 17 -25.12 -5.75 41.98
CA SER A 17 -25.99 -6.88 41.62
C SER A 17 -26.80 -6.62 40.35
N VAL A 18 -27.32 -5.41 40.16
CA VAL A 18 -28.03 -5.02 38.93
C VAL A 18 -27.08 -5.03 37.72
N ARG A 19 -25.85 -4.54 37.89
CA ARG A 19 -24.82 -4.60 36.82
C ARG A 19 -24.45 -6.04 36.46
N LEU A 20 -24.30 -6.90 37.46
CA LEU A 20 -24.04 -8.32 37.25
C LEU A 20 -25.20 -9.00 36.52
N TYR A 21 -26.45 -8.69 36.90
CA TYR A 21 -27.64 -9.19 36.21
C TYR A 21 -27.68 -8.75 34.73
N ILE A 22 -27.45 -7.47 34.45
CA ILE A 22 -27.39 -6.95 33.08
C ILE A 22 -26.29 -7.64 32.28
N ALA A 23 -25.10 -7.78 32.87
CA ALA A 23 -23.96 -8.45 32.26
C ALA A 23 -24.28 -9.91 31.90
N PHE A 24 -24.86 -10.65 32.85
CA PHE A 24 -25.25 -12.05 32.68
C PHE A 24 -26.30 -12.21 31.58
N MET A 25 -27.39 -11.44 31.63
CA MET A 25 -28.46 -11.52 30.62
C MET A 25 -27.96 -11.15 29.22
N ALA A 26 -27.07 -10.16 29.11
CA ALA A 26 -26.46 -9.78 27.85
C ALA A 26 -25.48 -10.84 27.32
N LEU A 27 -24.68 -11.46 28.19
CA LEU A 27 -23.75 -12.52 27.83
C LEU A 27 -24.49 -13.79 27.37
N THR A 28 -25.55 -14.18 28.08
CA THR A 28 -26.43 -15.30 27.73
C THR A 28 -27.11 -15.07 26.38
N ALA A 29 -27.63 -13.87 26.12
CA ALA A 29 -28.22 -13.55 24.83
C ALA A 29 -27.23 -13.61 23.67
N ARG A 30 -25.98 -13.19 23.89
CA ARG A 30 -24.90 -13.28 22.88
C ARG A 30 -24.51 -14.73 22.58
N THR A 31 -24.41 -15.56 23.62
CA THR A 31 -24.04 -16.98 23.48
C THR A 31 -25.16 -17.81 22.85
N MET A 32 -26.43 -17.48 23.13
CA MET A 32 -27.60 -18.14 22.55
C MET A 32 -28.08 -17.53 21.22
N GLY A 33 -27.43 -16.47 20.72
CA GLY A 33 -27.79 -15.81 19.46
C GLY A 33 -29.13 -15.06 19.49
N THR A 34 -29.62 -14.66 20.67
CA THR A 34 -30.90 -13.96 20.82
C THR A 34 -30.80 -12.49 20.41
N TRP A 35 -31.47 -12.12 19.32
CA TRP A 35 -31.52 -10.75 18.84
C TRP A 35 -32.45 -9.87 19.69
N GLY A 36 -32.12 -8.58 19.81
CA GLY A 36 -32.95 -7.56 20.47
C GLY A 36 -32.71 -7.40 21.98
N LYS A 37 -32.11 -8.38 22.67
CA LYS A 37 -31.94 -8.35 24.13
C LYS A 37 -31.07 -7.19 24.64
N ILE A 38 -30.04 -6.81 23.88
CA ILE A 38 -29.18 -5.66 24.22
C ILE A 38 -29.97 -4.35 24.15
N THR A 39 -30.85 -4.21 23.16
CA THR A 39 -31.72 -3.04 23.01
C THR A 39 -32.79 -3.00 24.11
N GLU A 40 -33.34 -4.15 24.49
CA GLU A 40 -34.28 -4.29 25.60
C GLU A 40 -33.65 -3.85 26.92
N LEU A 41 -32.48 -4.39 27.28
CA LEU A 41 -31.75 -4.04 28.51
C LEU A 41 -31.35 -2.56 28.55
N SER A 42 -30.94 -2.01 27.40
CA SER A 42 -30.61 -0.59 27.26
C SER A 42 -31.81 0.31 27.58
N ARG A 43 -33.01 -0.07 27.11
CA ARG A 43 -34.25 0.67 27.40
C ARG A 43 -34.72 0.47 28.84
N GLN A 44 -34.73 -0.78 29.32
CA GLN A 44 -35.24 -1.13 30.66
C GLN A 44 -34.48 -0.42 31.78
N PHE A 45 -33.14 -0.34 31.67
CA PHE A 45 -32.29 0.26 32.70
C PHE A 45 -31.88 1.70 32.39
N ILE A 46 -32.33 2.26 31.25
CA ILE A 46 -32.00 3.61 30.78
C ILE A 46 -30.48 3.81 30.75
N ILE A 47 -29.80 2.94 30.00
CA ILE A 47 -28.34 2.89 29.83
C ILE A 47 -27.99 2.74 28.35
N SER A 48 -26.79 3.12 27.94
CA SER A 48 -26.38 2.97 26.54
C SER A 48 -26.12 1.50 26.18
N ARG A 49 -26.39 1.12 24.92
CA ARG A 49 -26.04 -0.21 24.40
C ARG A 49 -24.54 -0.52 24.58
N THR A 50 -23.68 0.48 24.43
CA THR A 50 -22.23 0.36 24.69
C THR A 50 -21.93 -0.03 26.13
N PHE A 51 -22.68 0.52 27.10
CA PHE A 51 -22.52 0.16 28.51
C PHE A 51 -22.94 -1.29 28.78
N VAL A 52 -24.01 -1.77 28.14
CA VAL A 52 -24.43 -3.18 28.21
C VAL A 52 -23.34 -4.10 27.64
N TYR A 53 -22.78 -3.76 26.47
CA TYR A 53 -21.68 -4.54 25.88
C TYR A 53 -20.44 -4.56 26.78
N MET A 54 -20.07 -3.43 27.38
CA MET A 54 -18.95 -3.35 28.30
C MET A 54 -19.15 -4.26 29.51
N LEU A 55 -20.32 -4.21 30.15
CA LEU A 55 -20.64 -5.09 31.29
C LEU A 55 -20.58 -6.58 30.91
N ALA A 56 -21.13 -6.95 29.74
CA ALA A 56 -21.08 -8.32 29.24
C ALA A 56 -19.64 -8.80 28.97
N ASN A 57 -18.79 -7.95 28.38
CA ASN A 57 -17.39 -8.27 28.15
C ASN A 57 -16.62 -8.42 29.46
N THR A 58 -16.80 -7.50 30.42
CA THR A 58 -16.17 -7.61 31.74
C THR A 58 -16.55 -8.89 32.45
N LEU A 59 -17.84 -9.29 32.42
CA LEU A 59 -18.26 -10.56 33.00
C LEU A 59 -17.66 -11.76 32.26
N HIS A 60 -17.59 -11.72 30.93
CA HIS A 60 -17.00 -12.79 30.13
C HIS A 60 -15.52 -13.01 30.48
N GLU A 61 -14.71 -11.95 30.47
CA GLU A 61 -13.29 -11.98 30.81
C GLU A 61 -13.05 -12.46 32.25
N THR A 62 -13.82 -11.93 33.20
CA THR A 62 -13.72 -12.33 34.62
C THR A 62 -14.15 -13.78 34.81
N SER A 63 -15.20 -14.23 34.11
CA SER A 63 -15.68 -15.61 34.21
C SER A 63 -14.70 -16.61 33.60
N LEU A 64 -14.03 -16.25 32.51
CA LEU A 64 -12.93 -17.07 31.95
C LEU A 64 -11.75 -17.17 32.93
N THR A 65 -11.46 -16.09 33.66
CA THR A 65 -10.38 -16.08 34.65
C THR A 65 -10.72 -16.92 35.89
N VAL A 66 -11.99 -16.89 36.34
CA VAL A 66 -12.43 -17.52 37.60
C VAL A 66 -12.90 -18.97 37.41
N PHE A 67 -13.56 -19.26 36.28
CA PHE A 67 -14.22 -20.53 36.01
C PHE A 67 -13.67 -21.27 34.78
N GLY A 68 -12.79 -20.63 33.99
CA GLY A 68 -12.10 -21.32 32.91
C GLY A 68 -11.05 -22.25 33.49
N ASP A 69 -10.97 -23.48 32.98
CA ASP A 69 -9.73 -24.25 33.12
C ASP A 69 -8.61 -23.40 32.50
N ASN A 70 -7.48 -23.26 33.21
CA ASN A 70 -6.25 -22.67 32.67
C ASN A 70 -5.64 -23.58 31.58
N VAL A 71 -6.45 -24.09 30.67
CA VAL A 71 -5.98 -24.47 29.35
C VAL A 71 -5.68 -23.14 28.69
N SER A 72 -4.41 -22.72 28.73
CA SER A 72 -3.91 -21.71 27.82
C SER A 72 -4.45 -22.06 26.44
N LYS A 73 -5.44 -21.32 25.96
CA LYS A 73 -5.70 -21.30 24.52
C LYS A 73 -4.34 -20.92 23.93
N PRO A 74 -3.71 -21.77 23.13
CA PRO A 74 -2.43 -21.39 22.54
C PRO A 74 -2.70 -20.09 21.79
N ALA A 75 -1.92 -19.03 22.08
CA ALA A 75 -2.06 -17.70 21.46
C ALA A 75 -2.19 -17.77 19.93
N ILE A 76 -1.61 -18.84 19.36
CA ILE A 76 -1.71 -19.31 17.97
C ILE A 76 -3.16 -19.27 17.41
N VAL A 77 -4.19 -19.64 18.18
CA VAL A 77 -5.58 -19.67 17.68
C VAL A 77 -6.18 -18.26 17.58
N GLU A 78 -5.74 -17.33 18.42
CA GLU A 78 -6.21 -15.94 18.42
C GLU A 78 -5.49 -15.10 17.34
N GLU A 79 -4.26 -15.47 17.00
CA GLU A 79 -3.46 -14.80 15.96
C GLU A 79 -3.70 -15.33 14.54
N LEU A 80 -4.29 -16.53 14.41
CA LEU A 80 -4.51 -17.20 13.13
C LEU A 80 -5.15 -16.31 12.04
N PRO A 81 -6.21 -15.52 12.31
CA PRO A 81 -6.81 -14.66 11.30
C PRO A 81 -5.83 -13.63 10.73
N TYR A 82 -4.93 -13.13 11.57
CA TYR A 82 -3.96 -12.11 11.20
C TYR A 82 -2.84 -12.68 10.32
N HIS A 83 -2.40 -13.91 10.59
CA HIS A 83 -1.49 -14.64 9.70
C HIS A 83 -2.12 -14.81 8.32
N TYR A 84 -3.39 -15.21 8.24
CA TYR A 84 -4.09 -15.31 6.95
C TYR A 84 -4.19 -13.95 6.23
N MET A 85 -4.50 -12.88 6.95
CA MET A 85 -4.54 -11.54 6.35
C MET A 85 -3.20 -11.15 5.72
N LEU A 86 -2.09 -11.38 6.43
CA LEU A 86 -0.74 -11.04 5.96
C LEU A 86 -0.30 -11.95 4.81
N SER A 87 -0.40 -13.27 4.96
CA SER A 87 0.01 -14.22 3.91
C SER A 87 -0.81 -14.02 2.63
N LEU A 88 -2.14 -13.89 2.72
CA LEU A 88 -2.95 -13.65 1.53
C LEU A 88 -2.65 -12.30 0.88
N ARG A 89 -2.32 -11.26 1.66
CA ARG A 89 -2.02 -9.93 1.13
C ARG A 89 -0.62 -9.84 0.51
N LEU A 90 0.41 -10.32 1.21
CA LEU A 90 1.81 -10.14 0.85
C LEU A 90 2.32 -11.23 -0.10
N GLU A 91 2.00 -12.49 0.20
CA GLU A 91 2.43 -13.64 -0.61
C GLU A 91 1.41 -13.97 -1.69
N GLY A 92 0.13 -14.05 -1.31
CA GLY A 92 -0.99 -14.34 -2.20
C GLY A 92 -1.41 -13.18 -3.10
N ARG A 93 -0.87 -11.97 -2.89
CA ARG A 93 -1.15 -10.73 -3.65
C ARG A 93 -2.65 -10.44 -3.83
N CYS A 94 -3.48 -10.87 -2.88
CA CYS A 94 -4.92 -10.73 -2.95
C CYS A 94 -5.36 -9.28 -2.66
N SER A 95 -6.44 -8.83 -3.32
CA SER A 95 -7.14 -7.61 -2.93
C SER A 95 -7.80 -7.77 -1.56
N ILE A 96 -8.14 -6.68 -0.88
CA ILE A 96 -8.79 -6.76 0.46
C ILE A 96 -10.14 -7.50 0.36
N GLU A 97 -10.88 -7.30 -0.72
CA GLU A 97 -12.14 -7.98 -1.01
C GLU A 97 -11.93 -9.48 -1.23
N ALA A 98 -10.87 -9.87 -1.95
CA ALA A 98 -10.50 -11.26 -2.15
C ALA A 98 -10.10 -11.94 -0.84
N VAL A 99 -9.28 -11.27 0.00
CA VAL A 99 -8.93 -11.74 1.35
C VAL A 99 -10.19 -11.96 2.19
N SER A 100 -11.11 -10.98 2.21
CA SER A 100 -12.39 -11.09 2.92
C SER A 100 -13.21 -12.29 2.45
N THR A 101 -13.28 -12.50 1.14
CA THR A 101 -14.03 -13.60 0.52
C THR A 101 -13.44 -14.95 0.88
N ILE A 102 -12.12 -15.10 0.76
CA ILE A 102 -11.39 -16.33 1.10
C ILE A 102 -11.58 -16.64 2.58
N MET A 103 -11.30 -15.70 3.47
CA MET A 103 -11.42 -15.91 4.91
C MET A 103 -12.84 -16.30 5.33
N LYS A 104 -13.88 -15.69 4.75
CA LYS A 104 -15.28 -16.09 5.00
C LYS A 104 -15.59 -17.51 4.56
N ARG A 105 -15.07 -17.94 3.38
CA ARG A 105 -15.29 -19.30 2.87
C ARG A 105 -14.68 -20.37 3.76
N PHE A 106 -13.56 -20.05 4.40
CA PHE A 106 -12.89 -20.94 5.34
C PHE A 106 -13.30 -20.68 6.80
N GLU A 107 -14.38 -19.92 7.04
CA GLU A 107 -14.92 -19.62 8.36
C GLU A 107 -13.89 -19.00 9.33
N ILE A 108 -12.89 -18.28 8.79
CA ILE A 108 -11.86 -17.59 9.56
C ILE A 108 -12.49 -16.30 10.14
N PRO A 109 -12.35 -16.03 11.45
CA PRO A 109 -12.92 -14.83 12.05
C PRO A 109 -12.22 -13.54 11.57
N ASN A 110 -12.77 -12.37 11.92
CA ASN A 110 -12.26 -11.06 11.50
C ASN A 110 -12.18 -10.84 9.96
N ALA A 111 -12.92 -11.63 9.18
CA ALA A 111 -12.92 -11.61 7.72
C ALA A 111 -13.67 -10.42 7.07
N SER A 112 -13.98 -9.36 7.81
CA SER A 112 -14.64 -8.18 7.22
C SER A 112 -13.61 -7.30 6.51
N ILE A 113 -14.00 -6.64 5.40
CA ILE A 113 -13.12 -5.71 4.67
C ILE A 113 -12.56 -4.63 5.60
N GLY A 114 -13.40 -4.08 6.48
CA GLY A 114 -12.99 -3.06 7.46
C GLY A 114 -11.96 -3.58 8.46
N SER A 115 -12.19 -4.77 9.02
CA SER A 115 -11.26 -5.42 9.96
C SER A 115 -9.89 -5.69 9.31
N ILE A 116 -9.89 -6.23 8.09
CA ILE A 116 -8.67 -6.53 7.34
C ILE A 116 -7.90 -5.24 7.03
N SER A 117 -8.59 -4.22 6.50
CA SER A 117 -7.98 -2.93 6.17
C SER A 117 -7.37 -2.25 7.40
N GLN A 118 -8.11 -2.20 8.51
CA GLN A 118 -7.65 -1.61 9.76
C GLN A 118 -6.43 -2.36 10.32
N TYR A 119 -6.44 -3.68 10.28
CA TYR A 119 -5.31 -4.48 10.74
C TYR A 119 -4.07 -4.26 9.89
N LEU A 120 -4.18 -4.31 8.56
CA LEU A 120 -3.06 -4.06 7.66
C LEU A 120 -2.49 -2.65 7.82
N GLN A 121 -3.34 -1.64 7.98
CA GLN A 121 -2.91 -0.26 8.26
C GLN A 121 -2.17 -0.17 9.60
N HIS A 122 -2.70 -0.84 10.63
CA HIS A 122 -2.07 -0.85 11.95
C HIS A 122 -0.69 -1.50 11.89
N VAL A 123 -0.57 -2.71 11.32
CA VAL A 123 0.73 -3.38 11.18
C VAL A 123 1.69 -2.54 10.34
N GLY A 124 1.23 -1.98 9.22
CA GLY A 124 2.05 -1.08 8.41
C GLY A 124 2.56 0.13 9.18
N SER A 125 1.76 0.70 10.07
CA SER A 125 2.16 1.85 10.90
C SER A 125 3.21 1.53 11.98
N LEU A 126 3.39 0.25 12.31
CA LEU A 126 4.41 -0.19 13.27
C LEU A 126 5.78 -0.39 12.60
N LEU A 127 5.82 -0.47 11.27
CA LEU A 127 7.06 -0.68 10.53
C LEU A 127 7.76 0.66 10.31
N PRO A 128 9.08 0.75 10.58
CA PRO A 128 9.83 1.92 10.23
C PRO A 128 9.95 2.04 8.70
N ASN A 129 9.98 3.27 8.22
CA ASN A 129 10.20 3.59 6.81
C ASN A 129 11.68 3.53 6.39
N THR A 130 12.57 3.21 7.32
CA THR A 130 14.03 3.17 7.12
C THR A 130 14.61 2.03 7.92
N VAL A 131 15.47 1.25 7.28
CA VAL A 131 16.22 0.18 7.93
C VAL A 131 17.31 0.80 8.79
N THR A 132 17.50 0.25 9.98
CA THR A 132 18.55 0.68 10.91
C THR A 132 19.56 -0.44 11.09
N THR A 133 20.83 -0.06 11.24
CA THR A 133 21.86 -1.02 11.66
C THR A 133 21.73 -1.32 13.16
N SER A 134 22.32 -2.43 13.60
CA SER A 134 22.42 -2.76 15.02
C SER A 134 23.76 -2.28 15.56
N ASN A 135 23.80 -1.82 16.81
CA ASN A 135 25.04 -1.49 17.53
C ASN A 135 25.94 -0.44 16.84
N ASP A 136 25.36 0.60 16.24
CA ASP A 136 26.07 1.68 15.53
C ASP A 136 27.01 1.20 14.41
N GLU A 137 26.76 0.01 13.86
CA GLU A 137 27.49 -0.52 12.71
C GLU A 137 27.26 0.36 11.48
N VAL A 138 28.33 0.65 10.74
CA VAL A 138 28.24 1.34 9.44
C VAL A 138 28.30 0.30 8.33
N LYS A 139 27.27 0.28 7.49
CA LYS A 139 27.17 -0.56 6.30
C LYS A 139 27.39 0.24 5.04
N LEU A 140 28.37 -0.19 4.27
CA LEU A 140 28.69 0.32 2.95
C LEU A 140 27.88 -0.45 1.91
N VAL A 141 27.02 0.23 1.17
CA VAL A 141 26.12 -0.39 0.20
C VAL A 141 26.06 0.40 -1.10
N VAL A 142 25.45 -0.17 -2.13
CA VAL A 142 25.10 0.56 -3.35
C VAL A 142 23.68 1.10 -3.19
N PHE A 143 23.48 2.38 -3.47
CA PHE A 143 22.15 2.95 -3.49
C PHE A 143 21.59 2.84 -4.92
N LEU A 144 20.51 2.09 -5.11
CA LEU A 144 19.60 2.30 -6.23
C LEU A 144 18.48 3.23 -5.74
N SER A 145 18.46 4.46 -6.23
CA SER A 145 17.44 5.44 -5.85
C SER A 145 16.50 5.72 -7.01
N ASP A 146 15.20 5.68 -6.72
CA ASP A 146 14.13 5.88 -7.71
C ASP A 146 12.91 6.58 -7.09
N GLU A 147 12.05 7.11 -7.95
CA GLU A 147 10.81 7.79 -7.61
C GLU A 147 9.61 7.07 -8.23
N ILE A 148 8.72 6.57 -7.40
CA ILE A 148 7.43 6.00 -7.84
C ILE A 148 6.28 6.91 -7.39
N PHE A 149 5.08 6.71 -7.95
CA PHE A 149 3.95 7.59 -7.66
C PHE A 149 2.75 6.80 -7.13
N ALA A 150 2.27 7.22 -5.95
CA ALA A 150 0.94 6.87 -5.48
C ALA A 150 -0.02 7.99 -5.91
N LYS A 151 -0.68 7.79 -7.06
CA LYS A 151 -1.46 8.83 -7.76
C LYS A 151 -0.54 9.99 -8.17
N SER A 152 -0.68 11.14 -7.51
CA SER A 152 0.11 12.36 -7.78
C SER A 152 1.14 12.64 -6.69
N ILE A 153 1.26 11.77 -5.68
CA ILE A 153 2.17 11.95 -4.56
C ILE A 153 3.42 11.09 -4.82
N PRO A 154 4.62 11.70 -4.83
CA PRO A 154 5.85 10.95 -5.03
C PRO A 154 6.18 10.09 -3.81
N ILE A 155 6.74 8.91 -4.08
CA ILE A 155 7.35 8.03 -3.09
C ILE A 155 8.81 7.92 -3.48
N LEU A 156 9.69 8.38 -2.60
CA LEU A 156 11.14 8.24 -2.78
C LEU A 156 11.54 6.89 -2.20
N VAL A 157 12.31 6.13 -2.97
CA VAL A 157 12.78 4.82 -2.56
C VAL A 157 14.27 4.68 -2.83
N THR A 158 14.98 4.10 -1.86
CA THR A 158 16.36 3.64 -2.03
C THR A 158 16.44 2.17 -1.64
N VAL A 159 16.99 1.36 -2.53
CA VAL A 159 17.19 -0.09 -2.32
C VAL A 159 18.66 -0.46 -2.49
N ASP A 160 19.10 -1.48 -1.76
CA ASP A 160 20.39 -2.15 -2.02
C ASP A 160 20.20 -3.19 -3.14
N PRO A 161 20.87 -3.06 -4.29
CA PRO A 161 20.73 -4.02 -5.39
C PRO A 161 21.23 -5.42 -5.05
N ILE A 162 22.16 -5.55 -4.09
CA ILE A 162 22.78 -6.84 -3.76
C ILE A 162 21.85 -7.63 -2.84
N SER A 163 21.44 -7.04 -1.71
CA SER A 163 20.54 -7.73 -0.78
C SER A 163 19.06 -7.64 -1.18
N SER A 164 18.73 -6.80 -2.18
CA SER A 164 17.35 -6.42 -2.54
C SER A 164 16.56 -5.79 -1.39
N ALA A 165 17.23 -5.30 -0.35
CA ALA A 165 16.56 -4.68 0.78
C ALA A 165 16.13 -3.26 0.42
N THR A 166 14.88 -2.92 0.69
CA THR A 166 14.41 -1.53 0.69
C THR A 166 14.99 -0.82 1.91
N LEU A 167 16.02 0.00 1.69
CA LEU A 167 16.72 0.69 2.76
C LEU A 167 15.88 1.83 3.33
N ARG A 168 15.21 2.59 2.45
CA ARG A 168 14.25 3.62 2.83
C ARG A 168 13.16 3.72 1.77
N ILE A 169 11.92 3.89 2.24
CA ILE A 169 10.77 4.20 1.40
C ILE A 169 9.93 5.26 2.10
N GLU A 170 9.66 6.38 1.44
CA GLU A 170 8.88 7.44 2.06
C GLU A 170 7.92 8.08 1.07
N LEU A 171 6.73 8.41 1.56
CA LEU A 171 5.79 9.25 0.84
C LEU A 171 6.23 10.71 1.04
N ALA A 172 6.69 11.36 -0.03
CA ALA A 172 7.22 12.71 0.01
C ALA A 172 6.22 13.73 -0.54
N ASP A 173 6.32 14.98 -0.10
CA ASP A 173 5.50 16.07 -0.63
C ASP A 173 5.97 16.50 -2.03
N SER A 174 7.24 16.24 -2.36
CA SER A 174 7.85 16.66 -3.61
C SER A 174 9.07 15.80 -3.97
N ARG A 175 9.69 16.10 -5.11
CA ARG A 175 10.90 15.44 -5.63
C ARG A 175 12.03 16.44 -5.84
N LYS A 176 12.05 17.48 -5.02
CA LYS A 176 13.05 18.55 -5.10
C LYS A 176 14.35 18.04 -4.52
N VAL A 177 15.40 18.81 -4.77
CA VAL A 177 16.75 18.53 -4.30
C VAL A 177 16.76 18.29 -2.79
N GLU A 178 16.08 19.14 -2.03
CA GLU A 178 16.07 19.05 -0.56
C GLU A 178 15.38 17.78 -0.04
N ASP A 179 14.34 17.28 -0.72
CA ASP A 179 13.67 16.04 -0.30
C ASP A 179 14.61 14.84 -0.47
N TRP A 180 15.32 14.77 -1.60
CA TRP A 180 16.32 13.73 -1.86
C TRP A 180 17.52 13.80 -0.92
N LYS A 181 17.98 15.00 -0.57
CA LYS A 181 19.07 15.17 0.41
C LYS A 181 18.65 14.64 1.78
N ASN A 182 17.47 15.05 2.26
CA ASN A 182 16.92 14.56 3.52
C ASN A 182 16.72 13.04 3.53
N HIS A 183 16.31 12.47 2.39
CA HIS A 183 16.17 11.02 2.20
C HIS A 183 17.49 10.29 2.45
N TRP A 184 18.57 10.70 1.79
CA TRP A 184 19.88 10.06 1.93
C TRP A 184 20.54 10.37 3.27
N GLU A 185 20.46 11.61 3.77
CA GLU A 185 20.97 11.93 5.11
C GLU A 185 20.34 11.06 6.19
N CYS A 186 19.06 10.70 6.05
CA CYS A 186 18.43 9.81 7.00
C CYS A 186 18.98 8.38 6.90
N LEU A 187 19.32 7.89 5.70
CA LEU A 187 20.01 6.61 5.55
C LEU A 187 21.39 6.63 6.22
N GLU A 188 22.16 7.69 6.01
CA GLU A 188 23.48 7.86 6.62
C GLU A 188 23.40 7.89 8.15
N LYS A 189 22.43 8.64 8.70
CA LYS A 189 22.15 8.69 10.15
C LYS A 189 21.74 7.32 10.72
N ASN A 190 21.20 6.42 9.90
CA ASN A 190 20.81 5.06 10.28
C ASN A 190 21.90 4.01 9.98
N GLY A 191 23.13 4.46 9.67
CA GLY A 191 24.30 3.60 9.50
C GLY A 191 24.49 3.07 8.08
N TYR A 192 23.79 3.59 7.07
CA TYR A 192 23.94 3.17 5.68
C TYR A 192 24.61 4.25 4.85
N LEU A 193 25.82 3.98 4.37
CA LEU A 193 26.56 4.89 3.50
C LEU A 193 26.61 4.35 2.07
N ALA A 194 26.45 5.26 1.11
CA ALA A 194 26.58 4.93 -0.29
C ALA A 194 28.07 4.77 -0.67
N THR A 195 28.40 3.67 -1.34
CA THR A 195 29.66 3.50 -2.06
C THR A 195 29.53 3.85 -3.54
N TYR A 196 28.30 3.74 -4.03
CA TYR A 196 27.96 3.93 -5.43
C TYR A 196 26.47 4.28 -5.52
N LEU A 197 26.09 5.12 -6.47
CA LEU A 197 24.71 5.56 -6.67
C LEU A 197 24.23 5.24 -8.08
N VAL A 198 23.03 4.69 -8.19
CA VAL A 198 22.36 4.37 -9.46
C VAL A 198 20.97 5.01 -9.47
N THR A 199 20.60 5.64 -10.59
CA THR A 199 19.43 6.53 -10.64
C THR A 199 18.79 6.56 -12.04
N ASP A 200 17.52 6.94 -12.16
CA ASP A 200 16.79 7.09 -13.44
C ASP A 200 17.08 8.38 -14.23
N GLU A 201 18.04 9.19 -13.75
CA GLU A 201 18.36 10.52 -14.27
C GLU A 201 17.29 11.60 -14.06
N GLY A 202 16.38 11.41 -13.10
CA GLY A 202 15.47 12.44 -12.62
C GLY A 202 16.22 13.73 -12.27
N ARG A 203 15.73 14.89 -12.75
CA ARG A 203 16.44 16.17 -12.59
C ARG A 203 16.69 16.55 -11.12
N GLY A 204 15.71 16.30 -10.25
CA GLY A 204 15.83 16.58 -8.81
C GLY A 204 16.88 15.69 -8.16
N LEU A 205 16.86 14.40 -8.50
CA LEU A 205 17.78 13.39 -7.99
C LEU A 205 19.23 13.67 -8.45
N CYS A 206 19.43 13.96 -9.74
CA CYS A 206 20.75 14.34 -10.29
C CYS A 206 21.32 15.59 -9.62
N ALA A 207 20.49 16.60 -9.36
CA ALA A 207 20.91 17.82 -8.70
C ALA A 207 21.23 17.59 -7.22
N ALA A 208 20.42 16.78 -6.52
CA ALA A 208 20.69 16.38 -5.15
C ALA A 208 21.98 15.59 -5.00
N GLN A 209 22.28 14.67 -5.93
CA GLN A 209 23.53 13.91 -5.90
C GLN A 209 24.75 14.82 -5.89
N LYS A 210 24.73 15.89 -6.69
CA LYS A 210 25.84 16.87 -6.73
C LYS A 210 26.01 17.66 -5.43
N GLU A 211 24.97 17.75 -4.61
CA GLU A 211 25.00 18.49 -3.34
C GLU A 211 25.30 17.58 -2.14
N ALA A 212 24.61 16.45 -2.01
CA ALA A 212 24.72 15.57 -0.83
C ALA A 212 25.69 14.39 -1.01
N LEU A 213 25.90 13.90 -2.24
CA LEU A 213 26.69 12.71 -2.52
C LEU A 213 27.73 13.00 -3.63
N ALA A 214 28.34 14.19 -3.57
CA ALA A 214 29.23 14.69 -4.63
C ALA A 214 30.44 13.79 -4.88
N ASP A 215 30.96 13.18 -3.82
CA ASP A 215 32.12 12.27 -3.87
C ASP A 215 31.75 10.84 -4.27
N ILE A 216 30.46 10.52 -4.36
CA ILE A 216 29.97 9.19 -4.73
C ILE A 216 29.82 9.10 -6.24
N ILE A 217 30.38 8.05 -6.83
CA ILE A 217 30.23 7.78 -8.25
C ILE A 217 28.76 7.46 -8.57
N ARG A 218 28.20 8.19 -9.54
CA ARG A 218 26.83 8.00 -10.03
C ARG A 218 26.83 7.33 -11.41
N GLN A 219 25.94 6.37 -11.62
CA GLN A 219 25.54 5.93 -12.96
C GLN A 219 24.02 6.02 -13.17
N PRO A 220 23.57 6.26 -14.41
CA PRO A 220 22.20 5.97 -14.81
C PRO A 220 21.88 4.48 -14.71
N ASP A 221 20.65 4.11 -14.34
CA ASP A 221 20.26 2.69 -14.45
C ASP A 221 20.16 2.26 -15.92
N THR A 222 20.39 0.96 -16.15
CA THR A 222 20.47 0.39 -17.51
C THR A 222 19.12 0.40 -18.22
N TYR A 223 18.01 0.36 -17.50
CA TYR A 223 16.68 0.42 -18.10
C TYR A 223 16.43 1.80 -18.70
N HIS A 224 16.60 2.87 -17.93
CA HIS A 224 16.38 4.25 -18.37
C HIS A 224 17.43 4.72 -19.37
N ALA A 225 18.68 4.29 -19.22
CA ALA A 225 19.78 4.65 -20.12
C ALA A 225 19.72 3.93 -21.48
N ILE A 226 19.29 2.67 -21.50
CA ILE A 226 19.36 1.82 -22.70
C ILE A 226 17.96 1.43 -23.16
N ALA A 227 17.27 0.58 -22.40
CA ALA A 227 16.02 -0.06 -22.84
C ALA A 227 14.93 0.96 -23.17
N HIS A 228 14.72 1.95 -22.30
CA HIS A 228 13.74 3.00 -22.48
C HIS A 228 14.06 3.92 -23.66
N GLN A 229 15.34 4.25 -23.89
CA GLN A 229 15.74 5.07 -25.03
C GLN A 229 15.55 4.33 -26.36
N LEU A 230 15.98 3.07 -26.42
CA LEU A 230 15.77 2.23 -27.59
C LEU A 230 14.27 2.03 -27.86
N GLY A 231 13.46 1.81 -26.83
CA GLY A 231 12.00 1.72 -26.97
C GLY A 231 11.37 2.99 -27.55
N LYS A 232 11.85 4.18 -27.15
CA LYS A 232 11.41 5.45 -27.76
C LYS A 232 11.76 5.51 -29.24
N TRP A 233 12.96 5.09 -29.62
CA TRP A 233 13.39 5.11 -31.02
C TRP A 233 12.55 4.17 -31.87
N VAL A 234 12.31 2.94 -31.39
CA VAL A 234 11.42 1.99 -32.04
C VAL A 234 10.04 2.61 -32.26
N ASN A 235 9.43 3.17 -31.22
CA ASN A 235 8.11 3.81 -31.34
C ASN A 235 8.09 4.96 -32.37
N ILE A 236 9.13 5.79 -32.42
CA ILE A 236 9.23 6.90 -33.38
C ILE A 236 9.34 6.37 -34.81
N LEU A 237 10.21 5.38 -35.03
CA LEU A 237 10.46 4.81 -36.35
C LEU A 237 9.25 4.01 -36.85
N GLU A 238 8.60 3.24 -35.98
CA GLU A 238 7.36 2.53 -36.30
C GLU A 238 6.24 3.51 -36.66
N ALA A 239 6.05 4.56 -35.86
CA ALA A 239 5.05 5.58 -36.17
C ALA A 239 5.33 6.29 -37.51
N ALA A 240 6.61 6.55 -37.82
CA ALA A 240 7.02 7.12 -39.10
C ALA A 240 6.73 6.16 -40.27
N ALA A 241 7.05 4.87 -40.13
CA ALA A 241 6.77 3.84 -41.13
C ALA A 241 5.27 3.69 -41.38
N TYR A 242 4.46 3.58 -40.32
CA TYR A 242 3.00 3.50 -40.46
C TYR A 242 2.41 4.75 -41.14
N LYS A 243 2.97 5.94 -40.86
CA LYS A 243 2.55 7.18 -41.52
C LYS A 243 2.92 7.20 -43.01
N ALA A 244 4.09 6.67 -43.39
CA ALA A 244 4.49 6.53 -44.78
C ALA A 244 3.58 5.56 -45.54
N ILE A 245 3.32 4.38 -44.98
CA ILE A 245 2.38 3.39 -45.52
C ILE A 245 0.99 4.01 -45.69
N GLN A 246 0.48 4.71 -44.68
CA GLN A 246 -0.83 5.36 -44.78
C GLN A 246 -0.87 6.43 -45.88
N LYS A 247 0.21 7.20 -46.04
CA LYS A 247 0.33 8.22 -47.10
C LYS A 247 0.28 7.57 -48.49
N GLU A 248 0.97 6.46 -48.69
CA GLU A 248 0.91 5.68 -49.94
C GLU A 248 -0.54 5.22 -50.23
N PHE A 249 -1.20 4.58 -49.25
CA PHE A 249 -2.59 4.14 -49.40
C PHE A 249 -3.55 5.29 -49.72
N ASP A 250 -3.38 6.45 -49.08
CA ASP A 250 -4.21 7.63 -49.31
C ASP A 250 -3.98 8.23 -50.71
N CYS A 251 -2.72 8.25 -51.19
CA CYS A 251 -2.39 8.64 -52.55
C CYS A 251 -3.00 7.67 -53.57
N TYR A 252 -2.91 6.36 -53.34
CA TYR A 252 -3.51 5.34 -54.20
C TYR A 252 -5.04 5.50 -54.31
N LYS A 253 -5.74 5.65 -53.18
CA LYS A 253 -7.20 5.91 -53.17
C LYS A 253 -7.58 7.17 -53.95
N LYS A 254 -6.77 8.23 -53.84
CA LYS A 254 -6.98 9.46 -54.62
C LYS A 254 -6.73 9.20 -56.10
N LEU A 255 -5.73 8.42 -56.47
CA LEU A 255 -5.46 8.08 -57.87
C LEU A 255 -6.61 7.25 -58.48
N ASP A 256 -7.09 6.23 -57.78
CA ASP A 256 -8.21 5.36 -58.22
C ASP A 256 -9.53 6.14 -58.46
N SER A 257 -9.74 7.21 -57.70
CA SER A 257 -10.90 8.10 -57.83
C SER A 257 -10.74 9.23 -58.86
N ALA A 258 -9.61 9.31 -59.58
CA ALA A 258 -9.38 10.32 -60.61
C ALA A 258 -10.19 10.03 -61.89
N ARG A 259 -10.55 11.08 -62.63
CA ARG A 259 -11.44 11.00 -63.82
C ARG A 259 -10.99 11.84 -65.02
N SER A 260 -9.98 12.72 -64.89
CA SER A 260 -9.44 13.55 -65.98
C SER A 260 -7.93 13.44 -66.06
N ASP A 261 -7.36 13.49 -67.26
CA ASP A 261 -5.96 13.18 -67.54
C ASP A 261 -4.97 14.08 -66.76
N GLU A 262 -5.21 15.40 -66.73
CA GLU A 262 -4.39 16.34 -65.94
C GLU A 262 -4.39 16.04 -64.41
N VAL A 263 -5.49 15.48 -63.90
CA VAL A 263 -5.63 15.11 -62.48
C VAL A 263 -5.01 13.75 -62.21
N ILE A 264 -5.00 12.86 -63.21
CA ILE A 264 -4.36 11.55 -63.17
C ILE A 264 -2.84 11.75 -63.10
N ASP A 265 -2.26 12.52 -64.02
CA ASP A 265 -0.80 12.76 -64.08
C ASP A 265 -0.26 13.36 -62.78
N LYS A 266 -0.93 14.40 -62.26
CA LYS A 266 -0.54 15.02 -60.98
C LYS A 266 -0.65 14.07 -59.79
N ARG A 267 -1.58 13.10 -59.82
CA ARG A 267 -1.75 12.11 -58.75
C ARG A 267 -0.77 10.95 -58.90
N ILE A 268 -0.36 10.59 -60.12
CA ILE A 268 0.72 9.64 -60.40
C ILE A 268 2.02 10.17 -59.79
N ASP A 269 2.39 11.43 -60.08
CA ASP A 269 3.59 12.06 -59.51
C ASP A 269 3.58 12.03 -57.96
N GLY A 270 2.42 12.33 -57.36
CA GLY A 270 2.25 12.31 -55.91
C GLY A 270 2.28 10.91 -55.28
N TYR A 271 1.90 9.88 -56.03
CA TYR A 271 2.00 8.48 -55.63
C TYR A 271 3.44 7.97 -55.75
N GLU A 272 4.10 8.22 -56.88
CA GLU A 272 5.50 7.84 -57.10
C GLU A 272 6.44 8.48 -56.07
N GLU A 273 6.18 9.72 -55.66
CA GLU A 273 6.94 10.37 -54.60
C GLU A 273 6.66 9.78 -53.20
N ALA A 274 5.45 9.24 -52.98
CA ALA A 274 5.13 8.57 -51.72
C ALA A 274 5.78 7.19 -51.60
N VAL A 275 5.97 6.47 -52.72
CA VAL A 275 6.61 5.14 -52.79
C VAL A 275 8.13 5.19 -52.57
N LYS A 276 8.77 6.36 -52.78
CA LYS A 276 10.23 6.54 -52.63
C LYS A 276 10.71 6.71 -51.18
N ILE A 277 9.81 6.84 -50.21
CA ILE A 277 10.09 7.09 -48.79
C ILE A 277 10.13 5.77 -48.01
#